data_AF-A0A3L7TJI0-F1
#
_entry.id   AF-A0A3L7TJI0-F1
#
_cell.length_a   1.000
_cell.length_b   1.000
_cell.length_c   1.000
_cell.angle_alpha   90.00
_cell.angle_beta   90.00
_cell.angle_gamma   90.00
#
_symmetry.space_group_name_H-M   'P 1'
#
loop_
_entity.id
_entity.type
_entity.pdbx_description
1 polymer ?
#
loop_
_entity_poly.entity_id
_entity_poly.type
_entity_poly.pdbx_seq_one_letter_code
_entity_poly.pdbx_strand_id
1 'polypeptide(L)'
;MLLCARLSCGALMCATVFGCAFTERVATVDRTQGMSFDFYWNDPTEQRSLRGTLTKAGIFGFAGGTAATFEAVNWTTSLSDAQITALRDKISASGLLHAESGRLGDGACKIEFTFRDGESKGTLRGEGETPALVDLRKYIVELSMIRFAETIDALPKGGAPKK
;
A
#
# COMPACT_ATOMS: atom_id res chain seq x y z
N MET A 1 -77.49 -12.96 34.22
CA MET A 1 -77.78 -12.21 32.99
C MET A 1 -76.47 -11.64 32.45
N LEU A 2 -76.05 -12.17 31.29
CA LEU A 2 -75.37 -11.52 30.16
C LEU A 2 -74.78 -10.10 30.34
N LEU A 3 -73.45 -9.95 30.12
CA LEU A 3 -72.81 -9.30 28.94
C LEU A 3 -71.28 -9.20 29.20
N CYS A 4 -70.41 -9.95 28.53
CA CYS A 4 -69.73 -9.59 27.28
C CYS A 4 -68.99 -8.23 27.27
N ALA A 5 -67.67 -8.25 27.43
CA ALA A 5 -66.75 -7.41 26.66
C ALA A 5 -65.33 -8.03 26.66
N ARG A 6 -64.97 -8.67 25.55
CA ARG A 6 -63.58 -8.94 25.15
C ARG A 6 -62.95 -7.61 24.74
N LEU A 7 -61.69 -7.35 25.09
CA LEU A 7 -60.74 -6.76 24.14
C LEU A 7 -59.30 -7.08 24.56
N SER A 8 -58.70 -7.95 23.74
CA SER A 8 -57.29 -8.29 23.60
C SER A 8 -56.42 -7.11 23.20
N CYS A 9 -55.19 -6.99 23.73
CA CYS A 9 -53.96 -6.77 22.94
C CYS A 9 -52.72 -6.65 23.85
N GLY A 10 -51.60 -7.26 23.46
CA GLY A 10 -50.27 -6.77 23.85
C GLY A 10 -49.39 -7.73 24.66
N ALA A 11 -49.16 -8.95 24.17
CA ALA A 11 -47.96 -9.68 24.54
C ALA A 11 -46.75 -9.07 23.79
N LEU A 12 -45.95 -8.25 24.48
CA LEU A 12 -44.67 -7.76 23.96
C LEU A 12 -43.55 -8.65 24.51
N MET A 13 -43.24 -9.72 23.78
CA MET A 13 -42.01 -10.48 23.97
C MET A 13 -40.83 -9.63 23.50
N CYS A 14 -40.08 -9.04 24.44
CA CYS A 14 -38.71 -8.61 24.17
C CYS A 14 -37.78 -9.81 24.26
N ALA A 15 -37.73 -10.61 23.18
CA ALA A 15 -36.62 -11.51 22.94
C ALA A 15 -35.41 -10.66 22.53
N THR A 16 -34.57 -10.28 23.49
CA THR A 16 -33.26 -9.72 23.23
C THR A 16 -32.39 -10.80 22.60
N VAL A 17 -32.36 -10.80 21.27
CA VAL A 17 -31.47 -11.62 20.46
C VAL A 17 -30.04 -11.28 20.84
N PHE A 18 -29.31 -12.31 21.24
CA PHE A 18 -27.86 -12.36 21.32
C PHE A 18 -27.26 -11.88 19.98
N GLY A 19 -26.99 -10.58 19.88
CA GLY A 19 -26.09 -10.04 18.88
C GLY A 19 -24.67 -10.11 19.43
N CYS A 20 -24.06 -11.29 19.45
CA CYS A 20 -22.61 -11.35 19.43
C CYS A 20 -22.20 -10.51 18.21
N ALA A 21 -21.62 -9.35 18.46
CA ALA A 21 -20.88 -8.59 17.47
C ALA A 21 -19.73 -9.51 17.03
N PHE A 22 -20.03 -10.37 16.06
CA PHE A 22 -19.06 -10.92 15.15
C PHE A 22 -18.54 -9.70 14.39
N THR A 23 -17.61 -9.00 15.01
CA THR A 23 -16.65 -8.18 14.28
C THR A 23 -15.88 -9.20 13.45
N GLU A 24 -16.43 -9.56 12.28
CA GLU A 24 -15.66 -10.16 11.23
C GLU A 24 -14.50 -9.18 11.00
N ARG A 25 -13.36 -9.47 11.61
CA ARG A 25 -12.09 -9.03 11.07
C ARG A 25 -12.10 -9.62 9.68
N VAL A 26 -12.52 -8.82 8.70
CA VAL A 26 -12.25 -9.09 7.30
C VAL A 26 -10.74 -9.26 7.27
N ALA A 27 -10.31 -10.52 7.27
CA ALA A 27 -8.91 -10.85 7.20
C ALA A 27 -8.47 -10.33 5.85
N THR A 28 -7.73 -9.21 5.86
CA THR A 28 -7.22 -8.63 4.63
C THR A 28 -6.40 -9.72 3.96
N VAL A 29 -6.87 -10.21 2.81
CA VAL A 29 -6.26 -11.33 2.11
C VAL A 29 -4.80 -10.95 1.82
N ASP A 30 -3.87 -11.75 2.32
CA ASP A 30 -2.46 -11.56 2.06
C ASP A 30 -2.18 -11.92 0.60
N ARG A 31 -1.91 -10.89 -0.21
CA ARG A 31 -1.62 -11.01 -1.65
C ARG A 31 -0.13 -10.97 -1.95
N THR A 32 0.70 -10.63 -0.97
CA THR A 32 2.14 -10.45 -1.13
C THR A 32 2.94 -11.59 -0.50
N GLN A 33 2.26 -12.65 -0.05
CA GLN A 33 2.87 -13.79 0.65
C GLN A 33 3.59 -13.36 1.94
N GLY A 34 3.05 -12.35 2.62
CA GLY A 34 3.56 -11.82 3.89
C GLY A 34 4.55 -10.68 3.74
N MET A 35 4.86 -10.25 2.52
CA MET A 35 5.82 -9.18 2.24
C MET A 35 5.19 -7.80 2.49
N SER A 36 5.92 -6.95 3.21
CA SER A 36 5.70 -5.50 3.20
C SER A 36 6.99 -4.77 2.86
N PHE A 37 6.86 -3.56 2.34
CA PHE A 37 7.97 -2.86 1.71
C PHE A 37 7.85 -1.36 2.02
N ASP A 38 8.95 -0.72 2.39
CA ASP A 38 9.03 0.74 2.58
C ASP A 38 10.37 1.27 2.05
N PHE A 39 10.37 1.60 0.77
CA PHE A 39 11.54 2.14 0.10
C PHE A 39 11.56 3.64 0.19
N TYR A 40 12.69 4.18 0.64
CA TYR A 40 12.97 5.61 0.63
C TYR A 40 14.28 5.89 -0.11
N TRP A 41 14.24 6.90 -0.97
CA TRP A 41 15.41 7.37 -1.70
C TRP A 41 15.44 8.89 -1.65
N ASN A 42 16.63 9.45 -1.45
CA ASN A 42 16.83 10.88 -1.36
C ASN A 42 18.11 11.26 -2.09
N ASP A 43 18.01 12.13 -3.08
CA ASP A 43 19.15 12.80 -3.66
C ASP A 43 19.24 14.23 -3.10
N PRO A 44 20.16 14.49 -2.16
CA PRO A 44 20.32 15.82 -1.59
C PRO A 44 20.91 16.82 -2.58
N THR A 45 21.62 16.35 -3.61
CA THR A 45 22.23 17.20 -4.65
C THR A 45 21.15 17.80 -5.54
N GLU A 46 20.19 16.97 -5.95
CA GLU A 46 19.07 17.38 -6.80
C GLU A 46 17.82 17.80 -6.00
N GLN A 47 17.87 17.74 -4.66
CA GLN A 47 16.74 17.94 -3.75
C GLN A 47 15.53 17.06 -4.11
N ARG A 48 15.78 15.82 -4.53
CA ARG A 48 14.73 14.88 -4.91
C ARG A 48 14.55 13.84 -3.82
N SER A 49 13.32 13.46 -3.55
CA SER A 49 13.03 12.31 -2.71
C SER A 49 11.90 11.50 -3.31
N LEU A 50 11.93 10.18 -3.09
CA LEU A 50 10.80 9.31 -3.34
C LEU A 50 10.60 8.35 -2.16
N ARG A 51 9.35 7.95 -1.98
CA ARG A 51 8.96 6.87 -1.08
C ARG A 51 7.98 5.95 -1.80
N GLY A 52 8.22 4.65 -1.74
CA GLY A 52 7.34 3.62 -2.28
C GLY A 52 7.05 2.59 -1.19
N THR A 53 5.78 2.33 -0.92
CA THR A 53 5.36 1.35 0.09
C THR A 53 4.52 0.25 -0.52
N LEU A 54 4.59 -0.98 -0.01
CA LEU A 54 3.65 -2.05 -0.32
C LEU A 54 3.14 -2.70 0.96
N THR A 55 1.82 -2.77 1.11
CA THR A 55 1.17 -3.51 2.20
C THR A 55 0.97 -4.98 1.84
N LYS A 56 0.71 -5.85 2.85
CA LYS A 56 0.38 -7.27 2.63
C LYS A 56 -0.87 -7.49 1.76
N ALA A 57 -1.74 -6.49 1.72
CA ALA A 57 -2.96 -6.50 0.90
C ALA A 57 -2.69 -6.19 -0.59
N GLY A 58 -1.45 -5.89 -0.97
CA GLY A 58 -1.10 -5.44 -2.32
C GLY A 58 -1.44 -3.97 -2.59
N ILE A 59 -1.74 -3.17 -1.55
CA ILE A 59 -1.88 -1.72 -1.69
C ILE A 59 -0.49 -1.13 -1.80
N PHE A 60 -0.22 -0.50 -2.94
CA PHE A 60 0.98 0.27 -3.20
C PHE A 60 0.74 1.74 -2.87
N GLY A 61 1.70 2.34 -2.18
CA GLY A 61 1.73 3.74 -1.83
C GLY A 61 2.93 4.42 -2.46
N PHE A 62 2.76 5.65 -2.92
CA PHE A 62 3.84 6.44 -3.47
C PHE A 62 3.81 7.88 -2.92
N ALA A 63 5.00 8.46 -2.77
CA ALA A 63 5.22 9.88 -2.65
C ALA A 63 6.53 10.24 -3.37
N GLY A 64 6.60 11.42 -3.99
CA GLY A 64 7.84 11.89 -4.62
C GLY A 64 7.75 13.33 -5.11
N GLY A 65 8.89 14.02 -5.16
CA GLY A 65 8.97 15.42 -5.60
C GLY A 65 10.21 16.15 -5.11
N THR A 66 10.26 17.45 -5.44
CA THR A 66 11.37 18.38 -5.15
C THR A 66 11.19 19.19 -3.85
N ALA A 67 10.02 19.16 -3.22
CA ALA A 67 9.77 19.84 -1.95
C ALA A 67 9.89 18.85 -0.78
N ALA A 68 10.99 18.95 -0.03
CA ALA A 68 11.36 18.00 1.01
C ALA A 68 10.55 18.17 2.31
N THR A 69 9.74 17.15 2.64
CA THR A 69 9.43 16.63 3.99
C THR A 69 8.41 15.50 3.81
N PHE A 70 8.86 14.37 3.24
CA PHE A 70 7.94 13.27 2.93
C PHE A 70 8.01 12.14 3.96
N GLU A 71 7.29 12.33 5.06
CA GLU A 71 6.97 11.24 6.00
C GLU A 71 5.66 10.50 5.63
N ALA A 72 4.93 10.96 4.61
CA ALA A 72 3.62 10.41 4.24
C ALA A 72 3.54 10.03 2.76
N VAL A 73 2.99 8.85 2.50
CA VAL A 73 2.47 8.43 1.19
C VAL A 73 1.29 9.34 0.84
N ASN A 74 1.26 9.92 -0.36
CA ASN A 74 0.20 10.85 -0.78
C ASN A 74 -0.70 10.32 -1.91
N TRP A 75 -0.38 9.15 -2.45
CA TRP A 75 -1.22 8.43 -3.40
C TRP A 75 -1.09 6.93 -3.18
N THR A 76 -2.20 6.21 -3.33
CA THR A 76 -2.23 4.75 -3.19
C THR A 76 -3.08 4.12 -4.29
N THR A 77 -2.68 2.93 -4.74
CA THR A 77 -3.49 2.11 -5.64
C THR A 77 -3.34 0.62 -5.28
N SER A 78 -4.27 -0.21 -5.75
CA SER A 78 -4.15 -1.67 -5.60
C SER A 78 -3.37 -2.23 -6.80
N LEU A 79 -2.28 -2.92 -6.54
CA LEU A 79 -1.52 -3.59 -7.61
C LEU A 79 -2.21 -4.89 -8.05
N SER A 80 -2.01 -5.26 -9.31
CA SER A 80 -2.29 -6.60 -9.82
C SER A 80 -1.26 -7.62 -9.30
N ASP A 81 -1.62 -8.90 -9.32
CA ASP A 81 -0.72 -9.98 -8.86
C ASP A 81 0.57 -10.06 -9.70
N ALA A 82 0.48 -9.72 -10.99
CA ALA A 82 1.64 -9.62 -11.89
C ALA A 82 2.60 -8.50 -11.44
N GLN A 83 2.08 -7.33 -11.09
CA GLN A 83 2.87 -6.20 -10.59
C GLN A 83 3.50 -6.51 -9.22
N ILE A 84 2.75 -7.17 -8.32
CA ILE A 84 3.27 -7.62 -7.02
C ILE A 84 4.43 -8.60 -7.22
N THR A 85 4.27 -9.57 -8.12
CA THR A 85 5.31 -10.55 -8.45
C THR A 85 6.55 -9.86 -9.03
N ALA A 86 6.40 -8.98 -10.02
CA ALA A 86 7.51 -8.26 -10.62
C ALA A 86 8.25 -7.33 -9.63
N LEU A 87 7.53 -6.68 -8.71
CA LEU A 87 8.13 -5.90 -7.64
C LEU A 87 8.96 -6.78 -6.71
N ARG A 88 8.41 -7.92 -6.29
CA ARG A 88 9.11 -8.89 -5.44
C ARG A 88 10.38 -9.40 -6.12
N ASP A 89 10.32 -9.74 -7.40
CA ASP A 89 11.48 -10.25 -8.13
C ASP A 89 12.61 -9.21 -8.23
N LYS A 90 12.27 -7.93 -8.40
CA LYS A 90 13.24 -6.83 -8.36
C LYS A 90 13.83 -6.60 -6.97
N ILE A 91 13.02 -6.72 -5.92
CA ILE A 91 13.50 -6.67 -4.53
C ILE A 91 14.47 -7.82 -4.27
N SER A 92 14.15 -9.05 -4.69
CA SER A 92 15.05 -10.20 -4.58
C SER A 92 16.35 -9.97 -5.36
N ALA A 93 16.26 -9.53 -6.62
CA ALA A 93 17.41 -9.28 -7.48
C ALA A 93 18.32 -8.15 -6.98
N SER A 94 17.78 -7.21 -6.21
CA SER A 94 18.56 -6.12 -5.59
C SER A 94 19.51 -6.58 -4.49
N GLY A 95 19.42 -7.84 -4.05
CA GLY A 95 20.23 -8.38 -2.96
C GLY A 95 19.80 -7.89 -1.57
N LEU A 96 18.76 -7.04 -1.50
CA LEU A 96 18.27 -6.43 -0.26
C LEU A 96 17.70 -7.45 0.74
N LEU A 97 17.31 -8.64 0.27
CA LEU A 97 16.86 -9.74 1.13
C LEU A 97 18.00 -10.39 1.94
N HIS A 98 19.22 -10.29 1.45
CA HIS A 98 20.40 -10.99 1.99
C HIS A 98 21.45 -10.04 2.54
N ALA A 99 21.23 -8.73 2.42
CA ALA A 99 22.15 -7.74 2.91
C ALA A 99 22.01 -7.62 4.43
N GLU A 100 23.07 -7.94 5.16
CA GLU A 100 23.22 -7.50 6.54
C GLU A 100 23.13 -5.97 6.59
N SER A 101 22.51 -5.41 7.63
CA SER A 101 22.37 -3.96 7.81
C SER A 101 23.74 -3.29 7.59
N GLY A 102 23.89 -2.56 6.49
CA GLY A 102 25.21 -2.10 6.06
C GLY A 102 25.16 -1.17 4.85
N ARG A 103 26.30 -0.54 4.58
CA ARG A 103 26.49 0.47 3.54
C ARG A 103 26.68 -0.19 2.18
N LEU A 104 25.75 0.03 1.24
CA LEU A 104 25.83 -0.42 -0.15
C LEU A 104 26.43 0.68 -1.07
N GLY A 105 27.71 1.02 -0.88
CA GLY A 105 28.47 1.93 -1.78
C GLY A 105 28.67 3.37 -1.29
N ASP A 106 28.68 4.32 -2.25
CA ASP A 106 28.79 5.78 -2.05
C ASP A 106 27.59 6.50 -2.70
N GLY A 107 26.71 7.13 -1.91
CA GLY A 107 25.48 7.79 -2.37
C GLY A 107 24.45 7.95 -1.23
N ALA A 108 23.24 8.47 -1.46
CA ALA A 108 22.25 8.69 -0.39
C ALA A 108 20.98 7.86 -0.63
N CYS A 109 20.91 6.63 -0.09
CA CYS A 109 19.69 5.83 -0.14
C CYS A 109 19.39 5.26 1.26
N LYS A 110 18.12 5.21 1.66
CA LYS A 110 17.75 4.57 2.94
C LYS A 110 16.55 3.69 2.68
N ILE A 111 16.75 2.38 2.72
CA ILE A 111 15.73 1.43 2.33
C ILE A 111 15.33 0.55 3.51
N GLU A 112 14.05 0.59 3.89
CA GLU A 112 13.54 -0.22 4.99
C GLU A 112 12.66 -1.35 4.46
N PHE A 113 13.01 -2.59 4.80
CA PHE A 113 12.22 -3.74 4.39
C PHE A 113 11.70 -4.48 5.61
N THR A 114 10.46 -4.97 5.50
CA THR A 114 9.89 -5.85 6.51
C THR A 114 9.25 -7.04 5.82
N PHE A 115 9.93 -8.19 5.87
CA PHE A 115 9.38 -9.46 5.39
C PHE A 115 8.62 -10.18 6.50
N ARG A 116 7.90 -11.23 6.10
CA ARG A 116 6.88 -11.97 6.86
C ARG A 116 7.21 -12.19 8.34
N ASP A 117 6.17 -11.98 9.17
CA ASP A 117 6.03 -12.30 10.59
C ASP A 117 7.15 -11.87 11.56
N GLY A 118 7.96 -10.89 11.17
CA GLY A 118 9.00 -10.34 12.05
C GLY A 118 10.26 -11.20 12.15
N GLU A 119 10.37 -12.29 11.38
CA GLU A 119 11.57 -13.15 11.37
C GLU A 119 12.76 -12.50 10.66
N SER A 120 12.52 -11.60 9.71
CA SER A 120 13.56 -10.82 9.03
C SER A 120 13.16 -9.35 8.90
N LYS A 121 13.48 -8.55 9.92
CA LYS A 121 13.43 -7.09 9.83
C LYS A 121 14.80 -6.59 9.39
N GLY A 122 14.94 -6.31 8.10
CA GLY A 122 16.14 -5.73 7.51
C GLY A 122 15.96 -4.23 7.31
N THR A 123 16.59 -3.42 8.14
CA THR A 123 16.79 -2.00 7.82
C THR A 123 18.11 -1.88 7.11
N LEU A 124 18.08 -1.56 5.81
CA LEU A 124 19.28 -1.32 5.05
C LEU A 124 19.46 0.18 4.80
N ARG A 125 20.45 0.76 5.47
CA ARG A 125 20.89 2.13 5.17
C ARG A 125 22.08 2.06 4.24
N GLY A 126 21.80 1.99 2.94
CA GLY A 126 22.81 1.94 1.89
C GLY A 126 23.13 3.33 1.40
N GLU A 127 24.27 3.89 1.81
CA GLU A 127 24.83 4.99 1.03
C GLU A 127 25.29 4.38 -0.30
N GLY A 128 24.72 4.74 -1.46
CA GLY A 128 25.16 4.27 -2.78
C GLY A 128 24.07 3.77 -3.72
N GLU A 129 24.45 3.65 -5.00
CA GLU A 129 23.57 3.22 -6.09
C GLU A 129 24.18 2.04 -6.84
N THR A 130 23.65 0.84 -6.61
CA THR A 130 23.98 -0.34 -7.42
C THR A 130 23.04 -0.43 -8.62
N PRO A 131 23.43 -1.07 -9.75
CA PRO A 131 22.53 -1.25 -10.90
C PRO A 131 21.18 -1.87 -10.53
N ALA A 132 21.17 -2.81 -9.57
CA ALA A 132 19.93 -3.44 -9.13
C ALA A 132 19.04 -2.49 -8.30
N LEU A 133 19.63 -1.57 -7.53
CA LEU A 133 18.88 -0.49 -6.86
C LEU A 133 18.33 0.54 -7.84
N VAL A 134 19.06 0.85 -8.92
CA VAL A 134 18.58 1.69 -10.02
C VAL A 134 17.32 1.07 -10.63
N ASP A 135 17.36 -0.22 -10.92
CA ASP A 135 16.25 -0.93 -11.58
C ASP A 135 15.03 -1.08 -10.68
N LEU A 136 15.24 -1.30 -9.37
CA LEU A 136 14.17 -1.25 -8.38
C LEU A 136 13.54 0.14 -8.33
N ARG A 137 14.35 1.21 -8.26
CA ARG A 137 13.85 2.59 -8.25
C ARG A 137 13.06 2.93 -9.51
N LYS A 138 13.59 2.59 -10.68
CA LYS A 138 12.91 2.80 -11.97
C LYS A 138 11.53 2.14 -11.96
N TYR A 139 11.43 0.93 -11.44
CA TYR A 139 10.15 0.22 -11.39
C TYR A 139 9.16 0.84 -10.39
N ILE A 140 9.62 1.32 -9.24
CA ILE A 140 8.76 2.05 -8.29
C ILE A 140 8.21 3.33 -8.94
N VAL A 141 9.05 4.05 -9.69
CA VAL A 141 8.62 5.23 -10.46
C VAL A 141 7.62 4.81 -11.53
N GLU A 142 7.85 3.73 -12.27
CA GLU A 142 6.92 3.19 -13.27
C GLU A 142 5.55 2.86 -12.65
N LEU A 143 5.51 2.20 -11.49
CA LEU A 143 4.27 1.94 -10.75
C LEU A 143 3.58 3.26 -10.35
N SER A 144 4.33 4.29 -9.98
CA SER A 144 3.75 5.61 -9.68
C SER A 144 3.13 6.27 -10.90
N MET A 145 3.55 5.91 -12.12
CA MET A 145 2.99 6.49 -13.34
C MET A 145 1.54 6.05 -13.59
N ILE A 146 1.08 4.97 -12.95
CA ILE A 146 -0.33 4.56 -12.95
C ILE A 146 -1.24 5.71 -12.53
N ARG A 147 -0.82 6.53 -11.54
CA ARG A 147 -1.57 7.70 -11.10
C ARG A 147 -1.90 8.68 -12.23
N PHE A 148 -1.00 8.81 -13.20
CA PHE A 148 -1.21 9.70 -14.34
C PHE A 148 -2.20 9.11 -15.32
N ALA A 149 -2.15 7.79 -15.58
CA ALA A 149 -3.17 7.11 -16.38
C ALA A 149 -4.56 7.25 -15.73
N GLU A 150 -4.67 6.98 -14.43
CA GLU A 150 -5.90 7.17 -13.66
C GLU A 150 -6.42 8.62 -13.73
N THR A 151 -5.51 9.61 -13.62
CA THR A 151 -5.85 11.03 -13.71
C THR A 151 -6.34 11.40 -15.11
N ILE A 152 -5.67 10.91 -16.16
CA ILE A 152 -6.04 11.16 -17.56
C ILE A 152 -7.40 10.55 -17.87
N ASP A 153 -7.65 9.31 -17.43
CA ASP A 153 -8.92 8.61 -17.63
C ASP A 153 -10.08 9.28 -16.89
N ALA A 154 -9.79 9.96 -15.77
CA ALA A 154 -10.77 10.74 -15.02
C ALA A 154 -11.09 12.10 -15.65
N LEU A 155 -10.32 12.58 -16.65
CA LEU A 155 -10.62 13.83 -17.32
C LEU A 155 -11.95 13.74 -18.08
N PRO A 156 -12.75 14.82 -18.12
CA PRO A 156 -13.95 14.85 -18.94
C PRO A 156 -13.61 14.51 -20.39
N LYS A 157 -14.25 13.48 -20.94
CA LYS A 157 -14.15 13.19 -22.38
C LYS A 157 -14.65 14.43 -23.10
N GLY A 158 -13.78 15.04 -23.91
CA GLY A 158 -14.10 16.28 -24.63
C GLY A 158 -15.46 16.16 -25.30
N GLY A 159 -16.38 17.06 -24.96
CA GLY A 159 -17.68 17.12 -25.61
C GLY A 159 -17.48 17.36 -27.11
N ALA A 160 -18.36 16.78 -27.94
CA ALA A 160 -18.34 17.04 -29.37
C ALA A 160 -18.32 18.58 -29.61
N PRO A 161 -17.49 19.09 -30.53
CA PRO A 161 -17.48 20.52 -30.81
C PRO A 161 -18.90 20.95 -31.17
N LYS A 162 -19.42 21.96 -30.44
CA LYS A 162 -20.69 22.58 -30.80
C LYS A 162 -20.53 23.12 -32.23
N LYS A 163 -21.28 22.54 -33.17
CA LYS A 163 -21.40 23.06 -34.52
C LYS A 163 -22.15 24.38 -34.52
#